data_AF-A0A662HXW1-F1
#
_entry.id   AF-A0A662HXW1-F1
#
_cell.length_a   1.000
_cell.length_b   1.000
_cell.length_c   1.000
_cell.angle_alpha   90.00
_cell.angle_beta   90.00
_cell.angle_gamma   90.00
#
_symmetry.space_group_name_H-M   'P 1'
#
loop_
_entity.id
_entity.type
_entity.pdbx_description
1 polymer ?
#
loop_
_entity_poly.entity_id
_entity_poly.type
_entity_poly.pdbx_seq_one_letter_code
_entity_poly.pdbx_strand_id
1 'polypeptide(L)'
;MSEAVKILQKKISKVNSKKQVKKKQKTAGPKIKLKAPRISLPKKPIKPSLGISNLSEYIAKLKENKAKEHPDLRYDNFDLVEKLKEGTFGWKYNLREVYVWPKVMTEPWLQIYPLVRHPKVKEVFIRGKNIGITTPEGRFKVIFPENNLIPEKIIMSLAIYSGAQLSISKPHAEADYNGWRILLSLPEVSIEPELVAVRLQRIPQLTEIVDRELAARLILLMLSKTGITITGPSGSGKTTLLNSMLFTLHRLFPYLRICIVEARAELQLPSSPLISRSRGENLTQLIRDAFYLMRPDILVLGELRGEEILSWIEVCRAGIPSITTYHSPSVKKAVESLAILIRSSIEKIEPSEIPRLFDVFIKTERKVSPKGFNYTVSEIYISDGNKFNKIYPPNILDKKFLKFIDSIIVDGDAEEVYSYILKNI
;
A
#
# COMPACT_ATOMS: atom_id res chain seq x y z
N MET A 1 -42.95 -39.24 19.09
CA MET A 1 -42.80 -38.18 18.06
C MET A 1 -43.60 -36.97 18.50
N SER A 2 -42.91 -35.92 18.95
CA SER A 2 -43.49 -34.85 19.77
C SER A 2 -44.17 -33.75 18.95
N GLU A 3 -45.07 -33.07 19.63
CA GLU A 3 -46.00 -31.99 19.24
C GLU A 3 -45.43 -30.86 18.37
N ALA A 4 -44.10 -30.71 18.32
CA ALA A 4 -43.40 -29.72 17.50
C ALA A 4 -43.60 -29.92 15.98
N VAL A 5 -43.74 -31.17 15.52
CA VAL A 5 -43.89 -31.47 14.08
C VAL A 5 -45.26 -31.02 13.54
N LYS A 6 -46.32 -31.09 14.36
CA LYS A 6 -47.67 -30.65 13.99
C LYS A 6 -47.80 -29.13 13.89
N ILE A 7 -47.03 -28.37 14.68
CA ILE A 7 -47.04 -26.89 14.66
C ILE A 7 -46.35 -26.35 13.40
N LEU A 8 -45.27 -27.00 12.95
CA LEU A 8 -44.54 -26.61 11.73
C LEU A 8 -45.36 -26.83 10.45
N GLN A 9 -46.10 -27.94 10.34
CA GLN A 9 -46.96 -28.18 9.15
C GLN A 9 -48.14 -27.20 9.05
N LYS A 10 -48.69 -26.74 10.19
CA LYS A 10 -49.81 -25.77 10.22
C LYS A 10 -49.40 -24.33 9.86
N LYS A 11 -48.13 -23.96 10.04
CA LYS A 11 -47.61 -22.65 9.62
C LYS A 11 -47.30 -22.59 8.12
N ILE A 12 -46.81 -23.69 7.54
CA ILE A 12 -46.47 -23.77 6.10
C ILE A 12 -47.74 -23.67 5.23
N SER A 13 -48.88 -24.23 5.66
CA SER A 13 -50.16 -24.13 4.91
C SER A 13 -50.81 -22.74 4.97
N LYS A 14 -50.56 -21.94 6.02
CA LYS A 14 -51.10 -20.56 6.15
C LYS A 14 -50.35 -19.50 5.34
N VAL A 15 -49.09 -19.76 4.95
CA VAL A 15 -48.31 -18.82 4.13
C VAL A 15 -48.64 -18.99 2.64
N ASN A 16 -48.97 -20.22 2.21
CA ASN A 16 -49.32 -20.49 0.81
C ASN A 16 -50.73 -20.02 0.41
N SER A 17 -51.62 -19.71 1.36
CA SER A 17 -53.00 -19.24 1.08
C SER A 17 -53.16 -17.72 1.04
N LYS A 18 -52.15 -16.92 1.41
CA LYS A 18 -52.25 -15.44 1.50
C LYS A 18 -51.58 -14.66 0.35
N LYS A 19 -51.10 -15.31 -0.70
CA LYS A 19 -50.61 -14.63 -1.92
C LYS A 19 -51.43 -15.01 -3.15
N GLN A 20 -52.75 -14.83 -3.05
CA GLN A 20 -53.61 -14.64 -4.21
C GLN A 20 -54.29 -13.26 -4.14
N VAL A 21 -54.05 -12.49 -5.21
CA VAL A 21 -54.81 -11.32 -5.71
C VAL A 21 -54.66 -9.95 -5.02
N LYS A 22 -53.78 -9.11 -5.58
CA LYS A 22 -54.13 -7.72 -5.94
C LYS A 22 -53.86 -7.51 -7.42
N LYS A 23 -54.88 -7.77 -8.26
CA LYS A 23 -54.92 -7.38 -9.68
C LYS A 23 -55.15 -5.87 -9.74
N LYS A 24 -54.13 -5.09 -10.12
CA LYS A 24 -54.32 -3.76 -10.73
C LYS A 24 -54.25 -3.93 -12.24
N GLN A 25 -55.26 -3.40 -12.92
CA GLN A 25 -55.40 -3.37 -14.38
C GLN A 25 -54.14 -2.79 -15.03
N LYS A 26 -53.60 -3.49 -16.03
CA LYS A 26 -52.72 -2.92 -17.06
C LYS A 26 -53.32 -3.29 -18.42
N THR A 27 -53.66 -2.26 -19.17
CA THR A 27 -54.08 -2.31 -20.56
C THR A 27 -53.09 -3.11 -21.40
N ALA A 28 -53.61 -3.98 -22.25
CA ALA A 28 -52.83 -4.82 -23.14
C ALA A 28 -52.27 -3.98 -24.31
N GLY A 29 -51.02 -3.53 -24.19
CA GLY A 29 -50.23 -3.14 -25.35
C GLY A 29 -49.90 -4.37 -26.23
N PRO A 30 -49.64 -4.20 -27.54
CA PRO A 30 -49.44 -5.31 -28.45
C PRO A 30 -48.24 -6.16 -27.97
N LYS A 31 -48.45 -7.48 -27.87
CA LYS A 31 -47.38 -8.44 -27.53
C LYS A 31 -46.37 -8.49 -28.69
N ILE A 32 -45.37 -7.64 -28.64
CA ILE A 32 -44.17 -7.78 -29.47
C ILE A 32 -43.42 -9.00 -28.94
N LYS A 33 -43.47 -10.12 -29.67
CA LYS A 33 -42.56 -11.25 -29.45
C LYS A 33 -41.15 -10.79 -29.80
N LEU A 34 -40.41 -10.27 -28.80
CA LEU A 34 -38.97 -10.10 -28.92
C LEU A 34 -38.35 -11.49 -29.03
N LYS A 35 -38.06 -11.93 -30.26
CA LYS A 35 -37.12 -13.02 -30.48
C LYS A 35 -35.76 -12.52 -29.98
N ALA A 36 -35.17 -13.23 -29.02
CA ALA A 36 -33.79 -13.00 -28.64
C ALA A 36 -32.93 -12.99 -29.92
N PRO A 37 -32.07 -11.97 -30.13
CA PRO A 37 -31.22 -11.94 -31.31
C PRO A 37 -30.38 -13.21 -31.32
N ARG A 38 -30.40 -13.95 -32.43
CA ARG A 38 -29.47 -15.05 -32.65
C ARG A 38 -28.09 -14.42 -32.82
N ILE A 39 -27.35 -14.31 -31.72
CA ILE A 39 -25.93 -14.01 -31.75
C ILE A 39 -25.25 -15.26 -32.31
N SER A 40 -24.85 -15.19 -33.57
CA SER A 40 -23.97 -16.20 -34.13
C SER A 40 -22.59 -15.97 -33.55
N LEU A 41 -22.23 -16.77 -32.55
CA LEU A 41 -20.85 -16.82 -32.09
C LEU A 41 -20.00 -17.39 -33.24
N PRO A 42 -18.88 -16.75 -33.60
CA PRO A 42 -17.99 -17.28 -34.62
C PRO A 42 -17.54 -18.68 -34.19
N LYS A 43 -17.66 -19.66 -35.08
CA LYS A 43 -17.29 -21.07 -34.79
C LYS A 43 -15.79 -21.28 -34.51
N LYS A 44 -14.98 -20.22 -34.57
CA LYS A 44 -13.57 -20.21 -34.17
C LYS A 44 -13.31 -19.00 -33.28
N PRO A 45 -12.51 -19.16 -32.21
CA PRO A 45 -12.10 -18.04 -31.37
C PRO A 45 -11.42 -16.99 -32.26
N ILE A 46 -11.89 -15.74 -32.18
CA ILE A 46 -11.18 -14.60 -32.74
C ILE A 46 -9.92 -14.45 -31.90
N LYS A 47 -8.78 -14.93 -32.42
CA LYS A 47 -7.48 -14.59 -31.83
C LYS A 47 -7.33 -13.07 -31.94
N PRO A 48 -6.96 -12.36 -30.87
CA PRO A 48 -6.67 -10.94 -30.96
C PRO A 48 -5.56 -10.75 -32.00
N SER A 49 -5.90 -10.14 -33.14
CA SER A 49 -4.93 -9.72 -34.13
C SER A 49 -4.31 -8.40 -33.69
N LEU A 50 -3.59 -8.43 -32.57
CA LEU A 50 -2.43 -7.56 -32.46
C LEU A 50 -1.46 -8.06 -33.52
N GLY A 51 -1.01 -7.18 -34.40
CA GLY A 51 0.00 -7.46 -35.44
C GLY A 51 1.34 -7.85 -34.82
N ILE A 52 1.39 -8.99 -34.16
CA ILE A 52 2.57 -9.65 -33.65
C ILE A 52 2.67 -10.95 -34.44
N SER A 53 2.82 -10.82 -35.76
CA SER A 53 3.51 -11.87 -36.49
C SER A 53 4.89 -11.99 -35.84
N ASN A 54 5.22 -13.21 -35.41
CA ASN A 54 6.57 -13.63 -35.05
C ASN A 54 7.04 -13.47 -33.60
N LEU A 55 6.15 -13.62 -32.61
CA LEU A 55 6.59 -13.88 -31.23
C LEU A 55 7.46 -15.16 -31.15
N SER A 56 7.09 -16.19 -31.90
CA SER A 56 7.79 -17.47 -31.99
C SER A 56 9.15 -17.36 -32.70
N GLU A 57 9.21 -16.57 -33.76
CA GLU A 57 10.44 -16.32 -34.54
C GLU A 57 11.41 -15.41 -33.78
N TYR A 58 10.90 -14.44 -33.00
CA TYR A 58 11.70 -13.61 -32.12
C TYR A 58 12.28 -14.43 -30.95
N ILE A 59 11.48 -15.32 -30.34
CA ILE A 59 11.98 -16.26 -29.32
C ILE A 59 13.03 -17.21 -29.90
N ALA A 60 12.91 -17.61 -31.17
CA ALA A 60 13.92 -18.41 -31.87
C ALA A 60 15.22 -17.62 -32.09
N LYS A 61 15.15 -16.37 -32.58
CA LYS A 61 16.31 -15.47 -32.70
C LYS A 61 17.00 -15.18 -31.36
N LEU A 62 16.23 -15.04 -30.29
CA LEU A 62 16.77 -14.85 -28.95
C LEU A 62 17.47 -16.11 -28.41
N LYS A 63 17.06 -17.31 -28.83
CA LYS A 63 17.74 -18.56 -28.49
C LYS A 63 19.03 -18.75 -29.28
N GLU A 64 19.09 -18.32 -30.54
CA GLU A 64 20.33 -18.30 -31.33
C GLU A 64 21.38 -17.34 -30.73
N ASN A 65 20.96 -16.18 -30.21
CA ASN A 65 21.89 -15.22 -29.58
C ASN A 65 22.45 -15.65 -28.22
N LYS A 66 21.92 -16.70 -27.59
CA LYS A 66 22.42 -17.21 -26.28
C LYS A 66 23.79 -17.87 -26.35
N ALA A 67 24.29 -18.21 -27.54
CA ALA A 67 25.50 -19.02 -27.72
C ALA A 67 26.81 -18.23 -27.86
N LYS A 68 26.78 -16.89 -27.83
CA LYS A 68 27.99 -16.06 -27.89
C LYS A 68 28.24 -15.42 -26.53
N GLU A 69 29.10 -16.03 -25.71
CA GLU A 69 29.75 -15.28 -24.64
C GLU A 69 30.43 -14.06 -25.29
N HIS A 70 29.98 -12.86 -24.92
CA HIS A 70 30.24 -11.59 -25.63
C HIS A 70 31.73 -11.40 -25.97
N PRO A 71 32.18 -11.70 -27.21
CA PRO A 71 33.61 -11.71 -27.57
C PRO A 71 34.21 -10.29 -27.60
N ASP A 72 33.36 -9.27 -27.76
CA ASP A 72 33.73 -7.87 -27.93
C ASP A 72 33.75 -7.06 -26.61
N LEU A 73 33.49 -7.70 -25.47
CA LEU A 73 33.40 -7.03 -24.18
C LEU A 73 34.82 -6.76 -23.64
N ARG A 74 35.41 -5.62 -24.04
CA ARG A 74 36.66 -5.12 -23.43
C ARG A 74 36.37 -4.63 -22.01
N TYR A 75 36.63 -5.48 -21.03
CA TYR A 75 36.40 -5.21 -19.61
C TYR A 75 37.18 -3.98 -19.09
N ASP A 76 38.31 -3.64 -19.73
CA ASP A 76 39.20 -2.52 -19.36
C ASP A 76 38.54 -1.14 -19.49
N ASN A 77 37.42 -1.04 -20.22
CA ASN A 77 36.69 0.21 -20.43
C ASN A 77 35.67 0.52 -19.32
N PHE A 78 35.58 -0.30 -18.28
CA PHE A 78 34.62 -0.13 -17.18
C PHE A 78 35.34 0.00 -15.84
N ASP A 79 34.83 0.88 -14.98
CA ASP A 79 35.36 1.05 -13.62
C ASP A 79 35.09 -0.20 -12.76
N LEU A 80 33.97 -0.87 -13.02
CA LEU A 80 33.57 -2.11 -12.35
C LEU A 80 32.73 -2.97 -13.30
N VAL A 81 32.98 -4.28 -13.30
CA VAL A 81 32.12 -5.24 -13.99
C VAL A 81 31.55 -6.28 -13.02
N GLU A 82 30.22 -6.32 -12.91
CA GLU A 82 29.50 -7.26 -12.07
C GLU A 82 28.85 -8.35 -12.94
N LYS A 83 29.12 -9.62 -12.62
CA LYS A 83 28.49 -10.78 -13.28
C LYS A 83 27.48 -11.39 -12.33
N LEU A 84 26.20 -11.23 -12.64
CA LEU A 84 25.09 -11.86 -11.92
C LEU A 84 24.50 -13.02 -12.74
N LYS A 85 23.64 -13.80 -12.10
CA LYS A 85 22.89 -14.89 -12.75
C LYS A 85 22.00 -14.36 -13.88
N GLU A 86 21.41 -13.20 -13.67
CA GLU A 86 20.42 -12.60 -14.57
C GLU A 86 21.06 -11.80 -15.72
N GLY A 87 22.28 -11.30 -15.55
CA GLY A 87 22.96 -10.48 -16.55
C GLY A 87 24.35 -10.01 -16.10
N THR A 88 25.07 -9.40 -17.03
CA THR A 88 26.36 -8.74 -16.78
C THR A 88 26.17 -7.22 -16.80
N PHE A 89 26.84 -6.51 -15.90
CA PHE A 89 26.75 -5.07 -15.71
C PHE A 89 28.16 -4.46 -15.78
N GLY A 90 28.37 -3.48 -16.66
CA GLY A 90 29.61 -2.70 -16.74
C GLY A 90 29.34 -1.26 -16.31
N TRP A 91 29.95 -0.83 -15.22
CA TRP A 91 29.75 0.49 -14.62
C TRP A 91 30.80 1.49 -15.10
N LYS A 92 30.35 2.70 -15.42
CA LYS A 92 31.19 3.89 -15.60
C LYS A 92 30.71 4.99 -14.65
N TYR A 93 31.28 5.03 -13.45
CA TYR A 93 30.90 5.95 -12.38
C TYR A 93 31.10 7.42 -12.76
N ASN A 94 32.20 7.73 -13.46
CA ASN A 94 32.50 9.09 -13.91
C ASN A 94 31.44 9.61 -14.90
N LEU A 95 30.95 8.75 -15.78
CA LEU A 95 29.92 9.11 -16.78
C LEU A 95 28.50 8.91 -16.26
N ARG A 96 28.32 8.32 -15.07
CA ARG A 96 27.02 7.89 -14.54
C ARG A 96 26.28 6.98 -15.53
N GLU A 97 26.99 6.04 -16.14
CA GLU A 97 26.44 5.05 -17.07
C GLU A 97 26.60 3.63 -16.53
N VAL A 98 25.65 2.77 -16.85
CA VAL A 98 25.76 1.32 -16.67
C VAL A 98 25.34 0.61 -17.95
N TYR A 99 26.20 -0.29 -18.41
CA TYR A 99 26.00 -1.10 -19.59
C TYR A 99 25.48 -2.46 -19.15
N VAL A 100 24.38 -2.91 -19.73
CA VAL A 100 23.69 -4.12 -19.26
C VAL A 100 23.55 -5.12 -20.40
N TRP A 101 24.01 -6.33 -20.16
CA TRP A 101 23.87 -7.48 -21.03
C TRP A 101 22.99 -8.54 -20.34
N PRO A 102 21.68 -8.59 -20.67
CA PRO A 102 20.77 -9.57 -20.10
C PRO A 102 21.12 -11.00 -20.49
N LYS A 103 21.25 -11.90 -19.51
CA LYS A 103 21.33 -13.36 -19.74
C LYS A 103 19.96 -14.02 -19.62
N VAL A 104 19.10 -13.45 -18.78
CA VAL A 104 17.75 -13.91 -18.50
C VAL A 104 16.76 -12.80 -18.81
N MET A 105 15.80 -13.09 -19.69
CA MET A 105 14.70 -12.21 -20.04
C MET A 105 13.40 -12.97 -19.81
N THR A 106 12.80 -12.78 -18.63
CA THR A 106 11.56 -13.44 -18.23
C THR A 106 10.43 -12.43 -18.11
N GLU A 107 9.24 -12.81 -18.55
CA GLU A 107 8.03 -12.04 -18.27
C GLU A 107 7.83 -11.86 -16.75
N PRO A 108 7.24 -10.72 -16.33
CA PRO A 108 6.79 -9.61 -17.16
C PRO A 108 7.86 -8.54 -17.45
N TRP A 109 9.01 -8.60 -16.78
CA TRP A 109 10.04 -7.57 -16.86
C TRP A 109 10.89 -7.63 -18.13
N LEU A 110 10.91 -8.78 -18.82
CA LEU A 110 11.56 -8.97 -20.12
C LEU A 110 13.02 -8.47 -20.12
N GLN A 111 13.36 -7.51 -21.01
CA GLN A 111 14.73 -7.01 -21.17
C GLN A 111 15.29 -6.35 -19.91
N ILE A 112 14.43 -5.75 -19.07
CA ILE A 112 14.87 -5.08 -17.84
C ILE A 112 14.89 -6.00 -16.62
N TYR A 113 14.61 -7.30 -16.80
CA TYR A 113 14.66 -8.28 -15.72
C TYR A 113 15.97 -8.26 -14.89
N PRO A 114 17.17 -8.12 -15.49
CA PRO A 114 18.40 -8.01 -14.71
C PRO A 114 18.40 -6.79 -13.78
N LEU A 115 17.88 -5.64 -14.23
CA LEU A 115 17.84 -4.41 -13.43
C LEU A 115 17.01 -4.60 -12.16
N VAL A 116 15.82 -5.19 -12.29
CA VAL A 116 14.89 -5.38 -11.16
C VAL A 116 15.34 -6.48 -10.20
N ARG A 117 16.21 -7.39 -10.65
CA ARG A 117 16.82 -8.42 -9.80
C ARG A 117 18.12 -7.97 -9.14
N HIS A 118 18.79 -6.97 -9.70
CA HIS A 118 20.04 -6.44 -9.16
C HIS A 118 19.84 -5.99 -7.69
N PRO A 119 20.70 -6.40 -6.74
CA PRO A 119 20.49 -6.15 -5.31
C PRO A 119 20.55 -4.66 -4.93
N LYS A 120 21.38 -3.88 -5.64
CA LYS A 120 21.57 -2.45 -5.38
C LYS A 120 20.53 -1.54 -6.04
N VAL A 121 19.79 -2.02 -7.05
CA VAL A 121 18.84 -1.16 -7.77
C VAL A 121 17.60 -0.96 -6.90
N LYS A 122 17.24 0.31 -6.70
CA LYS A 122 16.11 0.76 -5.90
C LYS A 122 14.98 1.32 -6.75
N GLU A 123 15.31 1.94 -7.88
CA GLU A 123 14.33 2.53 -8.80
C GLU A 123 14.77 2.25 -10.24
N VAL A 124 13.81 2.06 -11.13
CA VAL A 124 14.00 1.95 -12.59
C VAL A 124 13.02 2.92 -13.25
N PHE A 125 13.53 3.76 -14.14
CA PHE A 125 12.76 4.71 -14.93
C PHE A 125 12.94 4.36 -16.41
N ILE A 126 11.84 4.27 -17.14
CA ILE A 126 11.83 4.10 -18.59
C ILE A 126 10.97 5.19 -19.18
N ARG A 127 11.50 5.88 -20.20
CA ARG A 127 10.75 6.78 -21.07
C ARG A 127 11.22 6.54 -22.50
N GLY A 128 10.36 5.89 -23.29
CA GLY A 128 10.76 5.36 -24.59
C GLY A 128 12.00 4.49 -24.45
N LYS A 129 13.04 4.74 -25.25
CA LYS A 129 14.30 3.98 -25.19
C LYS A 129 15.26 4.43 -24.09
N ASN A 130 14.95 5.52 -23.39
CA ASN A 130 15.80 6.04 -22.32
C ASN A 130 15.49 5.31 -21.02
N ILE A 131 16.52 4.75 -20.40
CA ILE A 131 16.40 4.05 -19.12
C ILE A 131 17.35 4.69 -18.10
N GLY A 132 16.84 4.91 -16.90
CA GLY A 132 17.60 5.32 -15.73
C GLY A 132 17.37 4.36 -14.57
N ILE A 133 18.36 4.25 -13.69
CA ILE A 133 18.23 3.54 -12.42
C ILE A 133 18.73 4.40 -11.26
N THR A 134 18.20 4.16 -10.07
CA THR A 134 18.74 4.69 -8.81
C THR A 134 19.33 3.56 -7.97
N THR A 135 20.53 3.78 -7.45
CA THR A 135 21.28 2.90 -6.54
C THR A 135 21.77 3.70 -5.32
N PRO A 136 22.28 3.06 -4.24
CA PRO A 136 22.95 3.78 -3.15
C PRO A 136 24.09 4.70 -3.60
N GLU A 137 24.78 4.35 -4.69
CA GLU A 137 25.90 5.09 -5.27
C GLU A 137 25.46 6.27 -6.17
N GLY A 138 24.15 6.40 -6.42
CA GLY A 138 23.56 7.49 -7.20
C GLY A 138 22.69 7.00 -8.36
N ARG A 139 22.39 7.92 -9.27
CA ARG A 139 21.60 7.67 -10.48
C ARG A 139 22.50 7.37 -11.67
N PHE A 140 22.09 6.41 -12.49
CA PHE A 140 22.83 5.99 -13.68
C PHE A 140 21.90 5.88 -14.88
N LYS A 141 22.38 6.30 -16.06
CA LYS A 141 21.78 5.99 -17.34
C LYS A 141 22.10 4.53 -17.68
N VAL A 142 21.08 3.76 -18.06
CA VAL A 142 21.26 2.38 -18.50
C VAL A 142 21.40 2.33 -20.01
N ILE A 143 22.41 1.60 -20.48
CA ILE A 143 22.69 1.37 -21.89
C ILE A 143 22.60 -0.12 -22.15
N PHE A 144 21.75 -0.51 -23.11
CA PHE A 144 21.68 -1.85 -23.66
C PHE A 144 22.42 -1.86 -25.01
N PRO A 145 23.65 -2.39 -25.10
CA PRO A 145 24.46 -2.27 -26.31
C PRO A 145 23.84 -2.91 -27.55
N GLU A 146 23.08 -3.99 -27.35
CA GLU A 146 22.34 -4.68 -28.42
C GLU A 146 21.11 -3.90 -28.94
N ASN A 147 20.75 -2.79 -28.28
CA ASN A 147 19.63 -1.90 -28.64
C ASN A 147 18.29 -2.63 -28.92
N ASN A 148 18.01 -3.70 -28.16
CA ASN A 148 16.86 -4.58 -28.34
C ASN A 148 15.70 -4.28 -27.36
N LEU A 149 15.70 -3.09 -26.74
CA LEU A 149 14.66 -2.67 -25.80
C LEU A 149 13.34 -2.36 -26.54
N ILE A 150 12.24 -2.92 -26.03
CA ILE A 150 10.88 -2.68 -26.53
C ILE A 150 10.00 -2.23 -25.35
N PRO A 151 9.96 -0.92 -25.06
CA PRO A 151 9.27 -0.36 -23.89
C PRO A 151 7.78 -0.70 -23.83
N GLU A 152 7.09 -0.62 -24.97
CA GLU A 152 5.65 -0.90 -25.10
C GLU A 152 5.34 -2.32 -24.63
N LYS A 153 6.19 -3.27 -25.00
CA LYS A 153 6.01 -4.69 -24.63
C LYS A 153 6.24 -4.90 -23.13
N ILE A 154 7.23 -4.23 -22.54
CA ILE A 154 7.49 -4.29 -21.10
C ILE A 154 6.30 -3.73 -20.33
N ILE A 155 5.81 -2.55 -20.71
CA ILE A 155 4.67 -1.88 -20.04
C ILE A 155 3.39 -2.72 -20.16
N MET A 156 3.07 -3.22 -21.36
CA MET A 156 1.91 -4.09 -21.56
C MET A 156 2.02 -5.41 -20.78
N SER A 157 3.19 -6.04 -20.79
CA SER A 157 3.43 -7.27 -20.02
C SER A 157 3.25 -7.02 -18.53
N LEU A 158 3.82 -5.93 -18.00
CA LEU A 158 3.65 -5.54 -16.60
C LEU A 158 2.18 -5.28 -16.27
N ALA A 159 1.45 -4.54 -17.10
CA ALA A 159 0.03 -4.27 -16.87
C ALA A 159 -0.80 -5.56 -16.75
N ILE A 160 -0.56 -6.52 -17.65
CA ILE A 160 -1.26 -7.81 -17.66
C ILE A 160 -0.95 -8.62 -16.39
N TYR A 161 0.33 -8.77 -16.06
CA TYR A 161 0.75 -9.63 -14.94
C TYR A 161 0.49 -9.01 -13.56
N SER A 162 0.50 -7.68 -13.45
CA SER A 162 0.19 -6.98 -12.21
C SER A 162 -1.32 -6.73 -12.03
N GLY A 163 -2.13 -6.97 -13.07
CA GLY A 163 -3.56 -6.63 -13.09
C GLY A 163 -3.83 -5.12 -13.15
N ALA A 164 -2.84 -4.30 -13.54
CA ALA A 164 -3.01 -2.87 -13.66
C ALA A 164 -3.97 -2.55 -14.82
N GLN A 165 -5.01 -1.76 -14.54
CA GLN A 165 -5.97 -1.36 -15.56
C GLN A 165 -5.40 -0.21 -16.41
N LEU A 166 -4.74 -0.57 -17.50
CA LEU A 166 -4.14 0.36 -18.45
C LEU A 166 -4.90 0.29 -19.79
N SER A 167 -5.46 1.42 -20.22
CA SER A 167 -6.21 1.53 -21.48
C SER A 167 -6.17 2.98 -22.01
N ILE A 168 -6.63 3.22 -23.23
CA ILE A 168 -6.70 4.59 -23.79
C ILE A 168 -7.58 5.51 -22.92
N SER A 169 -8.66 4.97 -22.32
CA SER A 169 -9.54 5.73 -21.41
C SER A 169 -8.95 5.91 -20.01
N LYS A 170 -7.96 5.09 -19.63
CA LYS A 170 -7.23 5.16 -18.36
C LYS A 170 -5.72 4.97 -18.65
N PRO A 171 -5.07 6.02 -19.21
CA PRO A 171 -3.74 5.90 -19.78
C PRO A 171 -2.61 5.88 -18.74
N HIS A 172 -2.96 6.00 -17.46
CA HIS A 172 -2.07 5.77 -16.33
C HIS A 172 -2.59 4.63 -15.45
N ALA A 173 -1.70 3.74 -15.04
CA ALA A 173 -2.04 2.66 -14.13
C ALA A 173 -0.94 2.44 -13.10
N GLU A 174 -1.33 2.09 -11.88
CA GLU A 174 -0.41 1.76 -10.79
C GLU A 174 -0.71 0.36 -10.28
N ALA A 175 0.33 -0.41 -9.97
CA ALA A 175 0.21 -1.72 -9.33
C ALA A 175 1.50 -2.10 -8.59
N ASP A 176 1.40 -3.10 -7.71
CA ASP A 176 2.56 -3.71 -7.08
C ASP A 176 2.80 -5.11 -7.69
N TYR A 177 4.03 -5.41 -8.09
CA TYR A 177 4.41 -6.70 -8.68
C TYR A 177 5.84 -7.12 -8.29
N ASN A 178 6.02 -8.35 -7.80
CA ASN A 178 7.32 -8.94 -7.41
C ASN A 178 8.22 -8.03 -6.54
N GLY A 179 7.62 -7.33 -5.56
CA GLY A 179 8.37 -6.44 -4.67
C GLY A 179 8.73 -5.09 -5.29
N TRP A 180 8.05 -4.69 -6.36
CA TRP A 180 8.17 -3.38 -7.00
C TRP A 180 6.80 -2.73 -7.11
N ARG A 181 6.71 -1.45 -6.78
CA ARG A 181 5.60 -0.59 -7.19
C ARG A 181 5.87 -0.09 -8.59
N ILE A 182 4.94 -0.28 -9.50
CA ILE A 182 5.02 0.18 -10.88
C ILE A 182 3.95 1.22 -11.16
N LEU A 183 4.37 2.31 -11.80
CA LEU A 183 3.50 3.28 -12.46
C LEU A 183 3.75 3.15 -13.96
N LEU A 184 2.68 2.94 -14.71
CA LEU A 184 2.68 2.70 -16.14
C LEU A 184 1.93 3.84 -16.82
N SER A 185 2.51 4.43 -17.86
CA SER A 185 1.82 5.40 -18.73
C SER A 185 1.89 4.98 -20.19
N LEU A 186 0.76 5.16 -20.88
CA LEU A 186 0.66 4.99 -22.32
C LEU A 186 1.19 6.22 -23.09
N PRO A 187 1.80 6.02 -24.27
CA PRO A 187 2.39 7.11 -25.07
C PRO A 187 1.41 8.22 -25.45
N GLU A 188 0.11 7.93 -25.50
CA GLU A 188 -0.96 8.90 -25.81
C GLU A 188 -0.98 10.10 -24.85
N VAL A 189 -0.48 9.95 -23.62
CA VAL A 189 -0.38 11.03 -22.62
C VAL A 189 1.05 11.42 -22.27
N SER A 190 2.02 10.49 -22.38
CA SER A 190 3.41 10.73 -22.00
C SER A 190 4.36 10.98 -23.17
N ILE A 191 3.85 11.04 -24.41
CA ILE A 191 4.56 11.12 -25.71
C ILE A 191 5.29 9.81 -26.05
N GLU A 192 5.97 9.24 -25.07
CA GLU A 192 6.62 7.93 -25.14
C GLU A 192 6.07 7.01 -24.05
N PRO A 193 6.10 5.68 -24.21
CA PRO A 193 5.72 4.77 -23.14
C PRO A 193 6.58 5.00 -21.89
N GLU A 194 5.96 5.05 -20.72
CA GLU A 194 6.63 5.35 -19.46
C GLU A 194 6.43 4.25 -18.42
N LEU A 195 7.51 3.88 -17.74
CA LEU A 195 7.50 3.03 -16.56
C LEU A 195 8.31 3.71 -15.46
N VAL A 196 7.71 3.85 -14.29
CA VAL A 196 8.42 4.12 -13.03
C VAL A 196 8.26 2.92 -12.13
N ALA A 197 9.34 2.21 -11.85
CA ALA A 197 9.36 1.09 -10.92
C ALA A 197 10.17 1.45 -9.68
N VAL A 198 9.56 1.39 -8.50
CA VAL A 198 10.20 1.64 -7.21
C VAL A 198 10.19 0.36 -6.39
N ARG A 199 11.35 -0.06 -5.90
CA ARG A 199 11.47 -1.29 -5.12
C ARG A 199 10.77 -1.11 -3.78
N LEU A 200 9.80 -1.96 -3.50
CA LEU A 200 9.17 -2.05 -2.19
C LEU A 200 10.24 -2.49 -1.20
N GLN A 201 10.53 -1.63 -0.22
CA GLN A 201 11.49 -1.96 0.84
C GLN A 201 10.88 -3.06 1.72
N ARG A 202 11.74 -3.95 2.22
CA ARG A 202 11.36 -4.85 3.31
C ARG A 202 10.87 -4.00 4.48
N ILE A 203 9.78 -4.40 5.11
CA ILE A 203 9.34 -3.81 6.38
C ILE A 203 10.43 -4.14 7.42
N PRO A 204 11.14 -3.13 7.96
CA PRO A 204 12.12 -3.37 9.02
C PRO A 204 11.38 -3.84 10.28
N GLN A 205 12.07 -4.56 11.17
CA GLN A 205 11.50 -4.81 12.50
C GLN A 205 11.34 -3.48 13.23
N LEU A 206 10.34 -3.35 14.10
CA LEU A 206 10.13 -2.11 14.85
C LEU A 206 11.37 -1.73 15.68
N THR A 207 12.08 -2.72 16.20
CA THR A 207 13.34 -2.60 16.95
C THR A 207 14.55 -2.18 16.11
N GLU A 208 14.45 -2.21 14.77
CA GLU A 208 15.45 -1.62 13.87
C GLU A 208 15.23 -0.10 13.70
N ILE A 209 14.03 0.41 14.03
CA ILE A 209 13.68 1.84 13.94
C ILE A 209 13.82 2.54 15.30
N VAL A 210 13.40 1.87 16.37
CA VAL A 210 13.37 2.41 17.75
C VAL A 210 13.94 1.40 18.74
N ASP A 211 14.32 1.84 19.94
CA ASP A 211 14.73 0.93 21.02
C ASP A 211 13.55 0.04 21.49
N ARG A 212 13.86 -1.00 22.27
CA ARG A 212 12.88 -2.03 22.67
C ARG A 212 11.79 -1.45 23.56
N GLU A 213 12.16 -0.56 24.47
CA GLU A 213 11.25 0.12 25.39
C GLU A 213 10.25 0.98 24.63
N LEU A 214 10.74 1.81 23.71
CA LEU A 214 9.91 2.65 22.86
C LEU A 214 9.04 1.79 21.92
N ALA A 215 9.58 0.71 21.36
CA ALA A 215 8.80 -0.24 20.57
C ALA A 215 7.63 -0.81 21.38
N ALA A 216 7.88 -1.24 22.62
CA ALA A 216 6.84 -1.78 23.49
C ALA A 216 5.77 -0.74 23.83
N ARG A 217 6.16 0.50 24.11
CA ARG A 217 5.23 1.62 24.33
C ARG A 217 4.38 1.91 23.11
N LEU A 218 4.98 1.91 21.91
CA LEU A 218 4.25 2.14 20.66
C LEU A 218 3.19 1.05 20.40
N ILE A 219 3.52 -0.21 20.67
CA ILE A 219 2.54 -1.30 20.55
C ILE A 219 1.46 -1.21 21.62
N LEU A 220 1.82 -0.86 22.86
CA LEU A 220 0.82 -0.66 23.92
C LEU A 220 -0.15 0.49 23.56
N LEU A 221 0.35 1.59 22.98
CA LEU A 221 -0.50 2.68 22.49
C LEU A 221 -1.46 2.24 21.38
N MET A 222 -1.08 1.26 20.55
CA MET A 222 -1.99 0.71 19.53
C MET A 222 -3.09 -0.18 20.14
N LEU A 223 -2.88 -0.68 21.36
CA LEU A 223 -3.88 -1.46 22.09
C LEU A 223 -4.74 -0.57 22.99
N SER A 224 -4.30 0.65 23.30
CA SER A 224 -5.13 1.61 24.04
C SER A 224 -6.20 2.22 23.16
N LYS A 225 -7.31 2.63 23.78
CA LYS A 225 -8.45 3.29 23.10
C LYS A 225 -8.12 4.73 22.67
N THR A 226 -7.04 4.89 21.91
CA THR A 226 -6.45 6.17 21.51
C THR A 226 -6.25 6.20 20.01
N GLY A 227 -6.47 7.37 19.42
CA GLY A 227 -6.11 7.67 18.04
C GLY A 227 -4.66 8.16 17.92
N ILE A 228 -3.85 7.42 17.17
CA ILE A 228 -2.45 7.72 16.91
C ILE A 228 -2.30 8.40 15.54
N THR A 229 -1.65 9.55 15.50
CA THR A 229 -1.29 10.24 14.27
C THR A 229 0.23 10.29 14.10
N ILE A 230 0.75 9.57 13.12
CA ILE A 230 2.17 9.61 12.74
C ILE A 230 2.39 10.76 11.76
N THR A 231 3.23 11.72 12.15
CA THR A 231 3.55 12.93 11.39
C THR A 231 4.99 12.94 10.90
N GLY A 232 5.26 13.76 9.89
CA GLY A 232 6.58 13.94 9.29
C GLY A 232 6.50 14.38 7.82
N PRO A 233 7.57 14.97 7.27
CA PRO A 233 7.63 15.37 5.86
C PRO A 233 7.61 14.16 4.91
N SER A 234 7.56 14.41 3.60
CA SER A 234 7.66 13.34 2.60
C SER A 234 9.00 12.62 2.72
N GLY A 235 8.96 11.28 2.69
CA GLY A 235 10.16 10.46 2.86
C GLY A 235 10.74 10.44 4.28
N SER A 236 9.99 10.85 5.30
CA SER A 236 10.42 10.76 6.72
C SER A 236 10.28 9.38 7.35
N GLY A 237 9.63 8.42 6.65
CA GLY A 237 9.41 7.07 7.15
C GLY A 237 8.08 6.85 7.89
N LYS A 238 7.08 7.74 7.76
CA LYS A 238 5.74 7.58 8.39
C LYS A 238 5.11 6.21 8.09
N THR A 239 4.92 5.90 6.80
CA THR A 239 4.32 4.65 6.36
C THR A 239 5.21 3.46 6.76
N THR A 240 6.53 3.61 6.73
CA THR A 240 7.47 2.56 7.19
C THR A 240 7.29 2.24 8.67
N LEU A 241 7.19 3.26 9.54
CA LEU A 241 6.93 3.08 10.96
C LEU A 241 5.56 2.43 11.19
N LEU A 242 4.51 2.94 10.53
CA LEU A 242 3.16 2.39 10.60
C LEU A 242 3.15 0.90 10.24
N ASN A 243 3.78 0.53 9.13
CA ASN A 243 3.84 -0.84 8.65
C ASN A 243 4.62 -1.75 9.63
N SER A 244 5.71 -1.26 10.23
CA SER A 244 6.50 -2.00 11.21
C SER A 244 5.75 -2.21 12.54
N MET A 245 5.01 -1.18 12.98
CA MET A 245 4.13 -1.26 14.15
C MET A 245 3.00 -2.28 13.92
N LEU A 246 2.31 -2.21 12.78
CA LEU A 246 1.25 -3.14 12.41
C LEU A 246 1.74 -4.58 12.30
N PHE A 247 2.91 -4.80 11.69
CA PHE A 247 3.49 -6.14 11.58
C PHE A 247 3.82 -6.72 12.96
N THR A 248 4.40 -5.90 13.85
CA THR A 248 4.73 -6.31 15.22
C THR A 248 3.46 -6.60 16.04
N LEU A 249 2.46 -5.73 15.95
CA LEU A 249 1.16 -5.92 16.58
C LEU A 249 0.49 -7.21 16.12
N HIS A 250 0.40 -7.44 14.80
CA HIS A 250 -0.20 -8.65 14.26
C HIS A 250 0.56 -9.92 14.67
N ARG A 251 1.89 -9.86 14.76
CA ARG A 251 2.71 -10.98 15.24
C ARG A 251 2.41 -11.33 16.70
N LEU A 252 2.27 -10.33 17.56
CA LEU A 252 2.04 -10.52 19.00
C LEU A 252 0.57 -10.85 19.32
N PHE A 253 -0.36 -10.31 18.54
CA PHE A 253 -1.81 -10.40 18.74
C PHE A 253 -2.52 -10.74 17.43
N PRO A 254 -2.31 -11.95 16.87
CA PRO A 254 -2.82 -12.34 15.55
C PRO A 254 -4.35 -12.46 15.48
N TYR A 255 -5.01 -12.45 16.63
CA TYR A 255 -6.46 -12.54 16.79
C TYR A 255 -7.18 -11.18 16.69
N LEU A 256 -6.46 -10.07 16.62
CA LEU A 256 -7.06 -8.74 16.46
C LEU A 256 -7.55 -8.52 15.02
N ARG A 257 -8.77 -7.99 14.89
CA ARG A 257 -9.35 -7.58 13.62
C ARG A 257 -8.84 -6.19 13.22
N ILE A 258 -7.93 -6.16 12.25
CA ILE A 258 -7.34 -4.93 11.72
C ILE A 258 -8.06 -4.56 10.42
N CYS A 259 -8.72 -3.40 10.41
CA CYS A 259 -9.36 -2.87 9.20
C CYS A 259 -8.52 -1.75 8.62
N ILE A 260 -8.07 -1.91 7.37
CA ILE A 260 -7.17 -0.99 6.70
C ILE A 260 -7.93 -0.24 5.61
N VAL A 261 -7.90 1.08 5.68
CA VAL A 261 -8.46 1.98 4.66
C VAL A 261 -7.31 2.76 4.04
N GLU A 262 -7.15 2.68 2.72
CA GLU A 262 -6.09 3.43 2.03
C GLU A 262 -6.55 3.91 0.65
N ALA A 263 -6.10 5.09 0.23
CA ALA A 263 -6.32 5.55 -1.14
C ALA A 263 -5.55 4.68 -2.15
N ARG A 264 -4.33 4.28 -1.76
CA ARG A 264 -3.45 3.39 -2.52
C ARG A 264 -2.83 2.38 -1.57
N ALA A 265 -2.56 1.19 -2.06
CA ALA A 265 -2.09 0.06 -1.26
C ALA A 265 -0.64 0.27 -0.77
N GLU A 266 -0.37 0.92 0.36
CA GLU A 266 1.00 1.10 0.86
C GLU A 266 1.37 0.12 1.97
N LEU A 267 0.39 -0.28 2.77
CA LEU A 267 0.58 -1.15 3.92
C LEU A 267 0.67 -2.63 3.49
N GLN A 268 1.70 -3.30 4.03
CA GLN A 268 2.10 -4.65 3.62
C GLN A 268 1.96 -5.64 4.79
N LEU A 269 0.72 -5.87 5.20
CA LEU A 269 0.43 -6.94 6.15
C LEU A 269 0.26 -8.31 5.45
N PRO A 270 0.47 -9.43 6.15
CA PRO A 270 0.17 -10.76 5.60
C PRO A 270 -1.33 -10.91 5.32
N SER A 271 -1.68 -11.86 4.46
CA SER A 271 -3.08 -12.23 4.26
C SER A 271 -3.60 -12.97 5.49
N SER A 272 -4.68 -12.48 6.08
CA SER A 272 -5.35 -13.06 7.24
C SER A 272 -6.86 -12.80 7.14
N PRO A 273 -7.73 -13.73 7.57
CA PRO A 273 -9.18 -13.48 7.64
C PRO A 273 -9.57 -12.34 8.60
N LEU A 274 -8.65 -11.95 9.50
CA LEU A 274 -8.84 -10.86 10.45
C LEU A 274 -8.26 -9.52 9.95
N ILE A 275 -7.73 -9.49 8.74
CA ILE A 275 -7.22 -8.26 8.11
C ILE A 275 -8.11 -7.92 6.93
N SER A 276 -8.92 -6.87 7.08
CA SER A 276 -9.75 -6.34 5.99
C SER A 276 -9.06 -5.15 5.33
N ARG A 277 -9.25 -5.00 4.01
CA ARG A 277 -8.66 -3.91 3.22
C ARG A 277 -9.70 -3.26 2.33
N SER A 278 -9.85 -1.96 2.49
CA SER A 278 -10.73 -1.09 1.72
C SER A 278 -9.89 -0.07 0.97
N ARG A 279 -10.04 -0.01 -0.36
CA ARG A 279 -9.25 0.86 -1.24
C ARG A 279 -10.14 1.67 -2.16
N GLY A 280 -9.82 2.95 -2.30
CA GLY A 280 -10.55 3.83 -3.20
C GLY A 280 -10.35 5.30 -2.86
N GLU A 281 -10.86 6.16 -3.74
CA GLU A 281 -10.69 7.62 -3.62
C GLU A 281 -11.59 8.22 -2.53
N ASN A 282 -12.79 7.67 -2.33
CA ASN A 282 -13.73 8.15 -1.31
C ASN A 282 -13.41 7.57 0.07
N LEU A 283 -12.35 8.07 0.69
CA LEU A 283 -11.90 7.63 2.02
C LEU A 283 -12.98 7.82 3.09
N THR A 284 -13.77 8.88 3.02
CA THR A 284 -14.88 9.14 3.94
C THR A 284 -15.85 7.96 4.02
N GLN A 285 -16.32 7.47 2.86
CA GLN A 285 -17.21 6.31 2.83
C GLN A 285 -16.50 5.03 3.30
N LEU A 286 -15.25 4.82 2.88
CA LEU A 286 -14.50 3.62 3.25
C LEU A 286 -14.21 3.54 4.76
N ILE A 287 -13.95 4.67 5.43
CA ILE A 287 -13.81 4.74 6.89
C ILE A 287 -15.12 4.35 7.56
N ARG A 288 -16.25 4.89 7.10
CA ARG A 288 -17.57 4.56 7.65
C ARG A 288 -17.91 3.08 7.47
N ASP A 289 -17.67 2.53 6.28
CA ASP A 289 -17.90 1.11 6.01
C ASP A 289 -17.00 0.23 6.88
N ALA A 290 -15.72 0.59 7.02
CA ALA A 290 -14.81 -0.11 7.92
C ALA A 290 -15.32 -0.05 9.37
N PHE A 291 -15.68 1.12 9.86
CA PHE A 291 -16.14 1.34 11.23
C PHE A 291 -17.44 0.57 11.53
N TYR A 292 -18.47 0.72 10.70
CA TYR A 292 -19.81 0.21 10.99
C TYR A 292 -20.02 -1.24 10.56
N LEU A 293 -19.39 -1.70 9.47
CA LEU A 293 -19.67 -3.01 8.89
C LEU A 293 -18.61 -4.04 9.24
N MET A 294 -17.34 -3.64 9.35
CA MET A 294 -16.23 -4.58 9.53
C MET A 294 -15.92 -4.90 10.99
N ARG A 295 -16.51 -4.16 11.95
CA ARG A 295 -16.30 -4.34 13.40
C ARG A 295 -14.81 -4.36 13.80
N PRO A 296 -14.01 -3.35 13.45
CA PRO A 296 -12.58 -3.34 13.75
C PRO A 296 -12.31 -3.43 15.24
N ASP A 297 -11.32 -4.23 15.63
CA ASP A 297 -10.64 -4.02 16.91
C ASP A 297 -9.65 -2.86 16.77
N ILE A 298 -9.05 -2.70 15.58
CA ILE A 298 -8.16 -1.59 15.24
C ILE A 298 -8.50 -1.08 13.84
N LEU A 299 -8.66 0.24 13.68
CA LEU A 299 -8.88 0.88 12.39
C LEU A 299 -7.64 1.65 11.96
N VAL A 300 -7.13 1.32 10.78
CA VAL A 300 -5.96 1.95 10.17
C VAL A 300 -6.38 2.77 8.97
N LEU A 301 -5.99 4.05 8.94
CA LEU A 301 -6.07 4.88 7.75
C LEU A 301 -4.64 5.09 7.23
N GLY A 302 -4.36 4.77 5.96
CA GLY A 302 -3.00 4.89 5.43
C GLY A 302 -2.44 6.31 5.53
N GLU A 303 -3.25 7.30 5.14
CA GLU A 303 -2.90 8.71 5.21
C GLU A 303 -4.17 9.54 5.34
N LEU A 304 -4.21 10.43 6.33
CA LEU A 304 -5.24 11.44 6.51
C LEU A 304 -4.93 12.66 5.62
N ARG A 305 -5.85 13.04 4.73
CA ARG A 305 -5.67 14.10 3.71
C ARG A 305 -6.55 15.32 3.91
N GLY A 306 -7.72 15.15 4.53
CA GLY A 306 -8.50 16.25 5.06
C GLY A 306 -10.01 16.08 4.89
N GLU A 307 -10.48 15.66 3.71
CA GLU A 307 -11.92 15.50 3.43
C GLU A 307 -12.61 14.49 4.35
N GLU A 308 -11.85 13.49 4.79
CA GLU A 308 -12.30 12.37 5.61
C GLU A 308 -12.14 12.63 7.12
N ILE A 309 -11.66 13.81 7.53
CA ILE A 309 -11.27 14.12 8.90
C ILE A 309 -12.39 13.95 9.92
N LEU A 310 -13.63 14.30 9.56
CA LEU A 310 -14.77 14.14 10.47
C LEU A 310 -15.09 12.67 10.73
N SER A 311 -15.01 11.84 9.69
CA SER A 311 -15.23 10.39 9.83
C SER A 311 -14.09 9.75 10.60
N TRP A 312 -12.86 10.27 10.46
CA TRP A 312 -11.72 9.83 11.28
C TRP A 312 -11.91 10.18 12.77
N ILE A 313 -12.29 11.43 13.08
CA ILE A 313 -12.54 11.87 14.46
C ILE A 313 -13.68 11.06 15.09
N GLU A 314 -14.73 10.74 14.33
CA GLU A 314 -15.84 9.89 14.79
C GLU A 314 -15.33 8.52 15.27
N VAL A 315 -14.41 7.89 14.53
CA VAL A 315 -13.77 6.62 14.93
C VAL A 315 -12.95 6.78 16.21
N CYS A 316 -12.10 7.80 16.29
CA CYS A 316 -11.28 8.06 17.49
C CYS A 316 -12.16 8.23 18.74
N ARG A 317 -13.25 9.00 18.62
CA ARG A 317 -14.17 9.28 19.74
C ARG A 317 -15.03 8.09 20.14
N ALA A 318 -15.21 7.12 19.25
CA ALA A 318 -15.89 5.86 19.58
C ALA A 318 -15.04 4.93 20.47
N GLY A 319 -13.78 5.30 20.76
CA GLY A 319 -12.87 4.51 21.60
C GLY A 319 -12.34 3.26 20.91
N ILE A 320 -12.38 3.22 19.57
CA ILE A 320 -11.69 2.19 18.78
C ILE A 320 -10.24 2.63 18.63
N PRO A 321 -9.25 1.81 19.04
CA PRO A 321 -7.85 2.08 18.75
C PRO A 321 -7.66 2.34 17.26
N SER A 322 -7.07 3.48 16.93
CA SER A 322 -6.96 3.92 15.55
C SER A 322 -5.58 4.48 15.28
N ILE A 323 -5.11 4.34 14.05
CA ILE A 323 -3.81 4.86 13.66
C ILE A 323 -3.82 5.36 12.21
N THR A 324 -3.23 6.53 12.00
CA THR A 324 -3.07 7.14 10.68
C THR A 324 -1.73 7.81 10.50
N THR A 325 -1.38 8.13 9.25
CA THR A 325 -0.29 9.05 8.94
C THR A 325 -0.83 10.41 8.51
N TYR A 326 -0.08 11.48 8.77
CA TYR A 326 -0.45 12.84 8.36
C TYR A 326 0.79 13.61 7.91
N HIS A 327 0.71 14.28 6.76
CA HIS A 327 1.84 15.05 6.25
C HIS A 327 1.97 16.38 7.01
N SER A 328 2.99 16.47 7.86
CA SER A 328 3.34 17.73 8.52
C SER A 328 4.80 17.73 8.97
N PRO A 329 5.53 18.84 8.83
CA PRO A 329 6.92 18.95 9.29
C PRO A 329 7.07 19.02 10.81
N SER A 330 6.00 19.32 11.56
CA SER A 330 6.02 19.33 13.03
C SER A 330 4.64 19.06 13.63
N VAL A 331 4.60 18.59 14.88
CA VAL A 331 3.33 18.36 15.60
C VAL A 331 2.55 19.66 15.76
N LYS A 332 3.23 20.79 16.06
CA LYS A 332 2.59 22.11 16.14
C LYS A 332 1.87 22.48 14.83
N LYS A 333 2.56 22.35 13.69
CA LYS A 333 1.96 22.63 12.38
C LYS A 333 0.86 21.62 12.03
N ALA A 334 0.98 20.37 12.49
CA ALA A 334 -0.07 19.38 12.30
C ALA A 334 -1.35 19.83 13.01
N VAL A 335 -1.25 20.21 14.28
CA VAL A 335 -2.37 20.74 15.09
C VAL A 335 -3.02 21.96 14.44
N GLU A 336 -2.22 22.94 14.02
CA GLU A 336 -2.72 24.15 13.34
C GLU A 336 -3.47 23.80 12.04
N SER A 337 -2.90 22.93 11.20
CA SER A 337 -3.52 22.53 9.93
C SER A 337 -4.78 21.68 10.12
N LEU A 338 -4.80 20.77 11.10
CA LEU A 338 -5.99 19.97 11.42
C LEU A 338 -7.11 20.87 11.94
N ALA A 339 -6.82 21.88 12.76
CA ALA A 339 -7.83 22.86 13.19
C ALA A 339 -8.45 23.60 12.00
N ILE A 340 -7.65 24.01 11.02
CA ILE A 340 -8.16 24.65 9.79
C ILE A 340 -9.05 23.69 8.99
N LEU A 341 -8.64 22.43 8.84
CA LEU A 341 -9.42 21.41 8.11
C LEU A 341 -10.74 21.06 8.81
N ILE A 342 -10.76 21.04 10.14
CA ILE A 342 -12.00 20.76 10.86
C ILE A 342 -12.94 21.98 10.79
N ARG A 343 -12.40 23.21 10.88
CA ARG A 343 -13.17 24.45 10.72
C ARG A 343 -13.89 24.56 9.38
N SER A 344 -13.33 24.02 8.30
CA SER A 344 -13.99 24.03 7.00
C SER A 344 -15.20 23.10 6.95
N SER A 345 -15.32 22.17 7.90
CA SER A 345 -16.37 21.16 7.95
C SER A 345 -17.37 21.36 9.10
N ILE A 346 -16.97 22.02 10.19
CA ILE A 346 -17.79 22.35 11.37
C ILE A 346 -17.46 23.78 11.80
N GLU A 347 -18.48 24.60 12.13
CA GLU A 347 -18.24 25.94 12.66
C GLU A 347 -17.55 25.90 14.04
N LYS A 348 -16.49 26.72 14.20
CA LYS A 348 -15.80 27.06 15.46
C LYS A 348 -15.04 25.91 16.16
N ILE A 349 -13.85 25.58 15.67
CA ILE A 349 -12.85 24.81 16.42
C ILE A 349 -11.54 25.59 16.51
N GLU A 350 -11.05 25.86 17.71
CA GLU A 350 -9.72 26.47 17.92
C GLU A 350 -8.61 25.40 18.02
N PRO A 351 -7.33 25.73 17.68
CA PRO A 351 -6.21 24.80 17.87
C PRO A 351 -6.08 24.26 19.30
N SER A 352 -6.51 25.02 20.30
CA SER A 352 -6.56 24.59 21.71
C SER A 352 -7.55 23.45 21.99
N GLU A 353 -8.47 23.16 21.06
CA GLU A 353 -9.46 22.10 21.18
C GLU A 353 -9.00 20.79 20.52
N ILE A 354 -7.95 20.82 19.69
CA ILE A 354 -7.37 19.63 19.05
C ILE A 354 -6.93 18.53 20.03
N PRO A 355 -6.36 18.84 21.21
CA PRO A 355 -6.08 17.84 22.24
C PRO A 355 -7.33 17.03 22.68
N ARG A 356 -8.55 17.52 22.45
CA ARG A 356 -9.79 16.78 22.76
C ARG A 356 -10.24 15.84 21.62
N LEU A 357 -9.60 15.95 20.46
CA LEU A 357 -9.99 15.25 19.23
C LEU A 357 -8.93 14.24 18.77
N PHE A 358 -7.67 14.47 19.15
CA PHE A 358 -6.53 13.62 18.85
C PHE A 358 -5.76 13.30 20.12
N ASP A 359 -5.43 12.02 20.29
CA ASP A 359 -4.84 11.53 21.54
C ASP A 359 -3.31 11.50 21.47
N VAL A 360 -2.74 10.99 20.38
CA VAL A 360 -1.29 10.76 20.28
C VAL A 360 -0.74 11.30 18.97
N PHE A 361 0.37 12.04 19.06
CA PHE A 361 1.18 12.40 17.90
C PHE A 361 2.57 11.78 18.00
N ILE A 362 2.98 11.08 16.95
CA ILE A 362 4.34 10.56 16.79
C ILE A 362 4.99 11.32 15.65
N LYS A 363 6.16 11.91 15.86
CA LYS A 363 6.92 12.60 14.81
C LYS A 363 8.03 11.70 14.29
N THR A 364 8.10 11.55 12.97
CA THR A 364 9.16 10.83 12.26
C THR A 364 10.05 11.79 11.49
N GLU A 365 11.34 11.51 11.49
CA GLU A 365 12.34 12.27 10.75
C GLU A 365 13.32 11.32 10.05
N ARG A 366 13.84 11.77 8.91
CA ARG A 366 14.93 11.11 8.21
C ARG A 366 16.24 11.74 8.66
N LYS A 367 17.09 10.97 9.35
CA LYS A 367 18.45 11.37 9.69
C LYS A 367 19.42 10.85 8.63
N VAL A 368 20.25 11.74 8.11
CA VAL A 368 21.32 11.38 7.18
C VAL A 368 22.59 11.13 7.98
N SER A 369 23.29 10.05 7.66
CA SER A 369 24.57 9.64 8.23
C SER A 369 25.55 9.26 7.11
N PRO A 370 26.86 9.17 7.39
CA PRO A 370 27.83 8.67 6.42
C PRO A 370 27.55 7.25 5.90
N LYS A 371 26.81 6.42 6.68
CA LYS A 371 26.41 5.05 6.30
C LYS A 371 25.10 5.00 5.50
N GLY A 372 24.49 6.15 5.19
CA GLY A 372 23.19 6.25 4.53
C GLY A 372 22.18 7.02 5.37
N PHE A 373 20.89 6.77 5.15
CA PHE A 373 19.82 7.43 5.88
C PHE A 373 19.10 6.43 6.79
N ASN A 374 18.75 6.88 7.98
CA ASN A 374 17.89 6.13 8.90
C ASN A 374 16.64 6.95 9.21
N TYR A 375 15.52 6.25 9.36
CA TYR A 375 14.29 6.83 9.87
C TYR A 375 14.33 6.73 11.39
N THR A 376 13.91 7.77 12.09
CA THR A 376 13.81 7.77 13.55
C THR A 376 12.47 8.36 13.96
N VAL A 377 11.94 7.85 15.07
CA VAL A 377 10.99 8.64 15.86
C VAL A 377 11.78 9.77 16.51
N SER A 378 11.37 11.01 16.30
CA SER A 378 12.02 12.19 16.87
C SER A 378 11.28 12.74 18.08
N GLU A 379 9.95 12.63 18.10
CA GLU A 379 9.11 13.13 19.21
C GLU A 379 7.85 12.29 19.38
N ILE A 380 7.36 12.15 20.61
CA ILE A 380 6.03 11.61 20.89
C ILE A 380 5.31 12.54 21.87
N TYR A 381 4.05 12.82 21.57
CA TYR A 381 3.17 13.62 22.40
C TYR A 381 1.89 12.84 22.70
N ILE A 382 1.43 12.91 23.95
CA ILE A 382 0.15 12.37 24.39
C ILE A 382 -0.72 13.50 24.94
N SER A 383 -1.98 13.53 24.54
CA SER A 383 -2.97 14.48 25.02
C SER A 383 -3.43 14.16 26.44
N ASP A 384 -3.63 15.18 27.27
CA ASP A 384 -4.40 15.09 28.52
C ASP A 384 -5.82 15.68 28.39
N GLY A 385 -6.27 15.93 27.15
CA GLY A 385 -7.54 16.59 26.83
C GLY A 385 -7.47 18.13 26.84
N ASN A 386 -6.42 18.73 27.40
CA ASN A 386 -6.20 20.18 27.37
C ASN A 386 -4.99 20.57 26.53
N LYS A 387 -3.92 19.77 26.57
CA LYS A 387 -2.68 20.00 25.83
C LYS A 387 -2.00 18.70 25.45
N PHE A 388 -1.08 18.81 24.49
CA PHE A 388 -0.16 17.73 24.14
C PHE A 388 1.08 17.76 25.04
N ASN A 389 1.27 16.70 25.83
CA ASN A 389 2.43 16.49 26.67
C ASN A 389 3.51 15.72 25.91
N LYS A 390 4.70 16.31 25.74
CA LYS A 390 5.84 15.62 25.14
C LYS A 390 6.34 14.53 26.10
N ILE A 391 6.32 13.29 25.65
CA ILE A 391 6.80 12.12 26.43
C ILE A 391 8.11 11.54 25.88
N TYR A 392 8.55 12.02 24.72
CA TYR A 392 9.79 11.62 24.08
C TYR A 392 10.30 12.72 23.14
N PRO A 393 11.60 13.06 23.11
CA PRO A 393 12.60 12.95 24.19
C PRO A 393 12.43 14.08 25.24
N PRO A 394 12.86 13.88 26.51
CA PRO A 394 13.49 12.68 27.05
C PRO A 394 12.48 11.53 27.23
N ASN A 395 12.98 10.29 27.24
CA ASN A 395 12.17 9.13 27.60
C ASN A 395 11.67 9.29 29.04
N ILE A 396 10.35 9.39 29.23
CA ILE A 396 9.76 9.35 30.57
C ILE A 396 9.91 7.95 31.19
N LEU A 397 9.81 7.85 32.52
CA LEU A 397 9.78 6.56 33.22
C LEU A 397 8.53 5.75 32.86
N ASP A 398 8.63 4.42 32.83
CA ASP A 398 7.51 3.52 32.50
C ASP A 398 6.30 3.75 33.40
N LYS A 399 6.51 3.90 34.72
CA LYS A 399 5.45 4.22 35.67
C LYS A 399 4.72 5.55 35.36
N LYS A 400 5.38 6.50 34.72
CA LYS A 400 4.76 7.75 34.27
C LYS A 400 4.05 7.57 32.94
N PHE A 401 4.60 6.76 32.04
CA PHE A 401 3.99 6.42 30.75
C PHE A 401 2.68 5.64 30.93
N LEU A 402 2.67 4.60 31.78
CA LEU A 402 1.50 3.76 32.02
C LEU A 402 0.31 4.54 32.60
N LYS A 403 0.53 5.70 33.24
CA LYS A 403 -0.55 6.59 33.70
C LYS A 403 -1.34 7.27 32.57
N PHE A 404 -0.81 7.26 31.34
CA PHE A 404 -1.54 7.73 30.16
C PHE A 404 -2.37 6.63 29.50
N ILE A 405 -2.29 5.39 29.99
CA ILE A 405 -2.99 4.24 29.43
C ILE A 405 -4.20 3.95 30.30
N ASP A 406 -5.36 4.50 29.94
CA ASP A 406 -6.60 4.33 30.71
C ASP A 406 -7.18 2.91 30.58
N SER A 407 -7.21 2.39 29.36
CA SER A 407 -7.70 1.04 29.07
C SER A 407 -7.10 0.49 27.79
N ILE A 408 -7.02 -0.84 27.70
CA ILE A 408 -6.54 -1.58 26.54
C ILE A 408 -7.62 -2.55 26.05
N ILE A 409 -7.53 -2.97 24.79
CA ILE A 409 -8.51 -3.86 24.14
C ILE A 409 -8.22 -5.36 24.28
N VAL A 410 -7.16 -5.73 24.99
CA VAL A 410 -6.77 -7.13 25.23
C VAL A 410 -6.90 -7.47 26.71
N ASP A 411 -7.00 -8.76 27.02
CA ASP A 411 -7.08 -9.24 28.39
C ASP A 411 -5.77 -8.97 29.16
N GLY A 412 -5.92 -8.61 30.44
CA GLY A 412 -4.82 -8.22 31.33
C GLY A 412 -4.84 -6.72 31.66
N ASP A 413 -4.07 -6.32 32.67
CA ASP A 413 -3.84 -4.90 32.92
C ASP A 413 -2.74 -4.32 32.01
N ALA A 414 -2.65 -2.99 31.95
CA ALA A 414 -1.69 -2.31 31.07
C ALA A 414 -0.22 -2.64 31.40
N GLU A 415 0.11 -2.93 32.66
CA GLU A 415 1.46 -3.22 33.11
C GLU A 415 1.88 -4.66 32.75
N GLU A 416 0.97 -5.62 32.91
CA GLU A 416 1.12 -7.01 32.48
C GLU A 416 1.32 -7.10 30.97
N VAL A 417 0.46 -6.42 30.20
CA VAL A 417 0.53 -6.43 28.73
C VAL A 417 1.78 -5.71 28.24
N TYR A 418 2.17 -4.58 28.85
CA TYR A 418 3.43 -3.91 28.55
C TYR A 418 4.63 -4.84 28.77
N SER A 419 4.67 -5.54 29.91
CA SER A 419 5.73 -6.49 30.24
C SER A 419 5.79 -7.66 29.27
N TYR A 420 4.61 -8.19 28.87
CA TYR A 420 4.50 -9.21 27.84
C TYR A 420 5.06 -8.73 26.49
N ILE A 421 4.67 -7.53 26.04
CA ILE A 421 5.16 -6.96 24.78
C ILE A 421 6.68 -6.80 24.83
N LEU A 422 7.22 -6.20 25.89
CA LEU A 422 8.65 -5.92 26.04
C LEU A 422 9.50 -7.20 25.97
N LYS A 423 9.00 -8.30 26.57
CA LYS A 423 9.65 -9.61 26.55
C LYS A 423 9.64 -10.26 25.15
N ASN A 424 8.62 -10.02 24.35
CA ASN A 424 8.37 -10.72 23.07
C ASN A 424 8.64 -9.88 21.81
N ILE A 425 9.09 -8.63 21.98
CA ILE A 425 9.48 -7.73 20.89
C ILE A 425 10.83 -8.06 20.27
#